data_AF-A0A0A2B4D7-F1
#
_entry.id   AF-A0A0A2B4D7-F1
#
_cell.length_a   1.000
_cell.length_b   1.000
_cell.length_c   1.000
_cell.angle_alpha   90.00
_cell.angle_beta   90.00
_cell.angle_gamma   90.00
#
_symmetry.space_group_name_H-M   'P 1'
#
loop_
_entity.id
_entity.type
_entity.pdbx_description
1 polymer ?
#
loop_
_entity_poly.entity_id
_entity_poly.type
_entity_poly.pdbx_seq_one_letter_code
_entity_poly.pdbx_strand_id
1 'polypeptide(L)'
;MRLLPLPIFICIYLFSWWRCKKNIIASDKQLKPCIDWAYIKNLPLPPKPSFVEFYIVYVSSFFKFPFGIIIQQLPFSKKVRYYEREMKLIFDKWNLEKIKKIIN
;
A
#
# COMPACT_ATOMS: atom_id res chain seq x y z
N MET A 1 -2.73 -32.09 -12.99
CA MET A 1 -3.02 -30.71 -12.54
C MET A 1 -4.53 -30.58 -12.33
N ARG A 2 -5.00 -30.50 -11.07
CA ARG A 2 -6.41 -30.18 -10.80
C ARG A 2 -6.55 -28.67 -10.88
N LEU A 3 -7.07 -28.13 -11.98
CA LEU A 3 -7.52 -26.73 -12.00
C LEU A 3 -8.56 -26.59 -10.88
N LEU A 4 -8.37 -25.62 -10.00
CA LEU A 4 -9.45 -25.19 -9.12
C LEU A 4 -10.66 -24.88 -9.99
N PRO A 5 -11.85 -25.39 -9.67
CA PRO A 5 -13.03 -25.08 -10.45
C PRO A 5 -13.19 -23.55 -10.49
N LEU A 6 -13.37 -23.02 -11.71
CA LEU A 6 -13.58 -21.60 -12.00
C LEU A 6 -14.31 -20.79 -10.90
N PRO A 7 -15.43 -21.27 -10.32
CA PRO A 7 -16.11 -20.56 -9.23
C PRO A 7 -15.22 -20.31 -8.00
N ILE A 8 -14.38 -21.27 -7.60
CA ILE A 8 -13.48 -21.09 -6.45
C ILE A 8 -12.42 -20.03 -6.76
N PHE A 9 -11.88 -20.02 -7.99
CA PHE A 9 -10.93 -18.99 -8.42
C PHE A 9 -11.56 -17.59 -8.38
N ILE A 10 -12.79 -17.45 -8.88
CA ILE A 10 -13.54 -16.18 -8.85
C ILE A 10 -13.79 -15.73 -7.40
N CYS A 11 -14.19 -16.65 -6.51
CA CYS A 11 -14.39 -16.33 -5.09
C CYS A 11 -13.11 -15.84 -4.42
N ILE A 12 -11.97 -16.50 -4.67
CA ILE A 12 -10.67 -16.08 -4.12
C ILE A 12 -10.32 -14.68 -4.62
N TYR A 13 -10.49 -14.41 -5.92
CA TYR A 13 -10.22 -13.11 -6.53
C TYR A 13 -11.08 -11.98 -5.93
N LEU A 14 -12.39 -12.21 -5.81
CA LEU A 14 -13.31 -11.23 -5.23
C LEU A 14 -12.99 -10.96 -3.76
N PHE A 15 -12.66 -12.01 -3.01
CA PHE A 15 -12.28 -11.88 -1.60
C PHE A 15 -10.97 -11.11 -1.43
N SER A 16 -9.94 -11.40 -2.24
CA SER A 16 -8.67 -10.67 -2.20
C SER A 16 -8.85 -9.20 -2.59
N TRP A 17 -9.67 -8.92 -3.61
CA TRP A 17 -9.99 -7.57 -4.04
C TRP A 17 -10.67 -6.77 -2.92
N TRP A 18 -11.70 -7.35 -2.31
CA TRP A 18 -12.42 -6.72 -1.21
C TRP A 18 -11.52 -6.46 0.00
N ARG A 19 -10.68 -7.43 0.37
CA ARG A 19 -9.73 -7.28 1.48
C ARG A 19 -8.70 -6.19 1.22
N CYS A 20 -8.14 -6.14 0.00
CA CYS A 20 -7.19 -5.10 -0.40
C CYS A 20 -7.84 -3.71 -0.33
N LYS A 21 -9.06 -3.56 -0.86
CA LYS A 21 -9.83 -2.30 -0.78
C LYS A 21 -10.07 -1.86 0.65
N LYS A 22 -10.46 -2.77 1.54
CA LYS A 22 -10.67 -2.45 2.96
C LYS A 22 -9.39 -1.97 3.63
N ASN A 23 -8.25 -2.60 3.34
CA ASN A 23 -6.95 -2.24 3.90
C ASN A 23 -6.48 -0.86 3.44
N ILE A 24 -6.63 -0.55 2.15
CA ILE A 24 -6.24 0.77 1.60
C ILE A 24 -7.09 1.87 2.21
N ILE A 25 -8.41 1.67 2.34
CA ILE A 25 -9.29 2.67 2.97
C ILE A 25 -8.91 2.90 4.44
N ALA A 26 -8.58 1.83 5.18
CA ALA A 26 -8.13 1.96 6.57
C ALA A 26 -6.80 2.72 6.67
N SER A 27 -5.85 2.40 5.78
CA SER A 27 -4.56 3.09 5.70
C SER A 27 -4.73 4.57 5.34
N ASP A 28 -5.57 4.90 4.36
CA ASP A 28 -5.88 6.28 3.97
C ASP A 28 -6.46 7.09 5.12
N LYS A 29 -7.37 6.50 5.92
CA LYS A 29 -7.92 7.17 7.11
C LYS A 29 -6.84 7.46 8.15
N GLN A 30 -5.90 6.55 8.36
CA GLN A 30 -4.79 6.73 9.31
C GLN A 30 -3.74 7.74 8.79
N LEU A 31 -3.49 7.76 7.49
CA LEU A 31 -2.51 8.63 6.86
C LEU A 31 -3.02 10.06 6.65
N LYS A 32 -4.35 10.27 6.57
CA LYS A 32 -4.95 11.59 6.39
C LYS A 32 -4.36 12.69 7.29
N PRO A 33 -4.33 12.55 8.64
CA PRO A 33 -3.73 13.59 9.50
C PRO A 33 -2.23 13.81 9.27
N CYS A 34 -1.50 12.76 8.86
CA CYS A 34 -0.09 12.85 8.50
C CYS A 34 0.11 13.62 7.18
N ILE A 35 -0.74 13.39 6.19
CA ILE A 35 -0.75 14.11 4.91
C ILE A 35 -1.10 15.59 5.14
N ASP A 36 -2.12 15.86 5.94
CA ASP A 36 -2.52 17.23 6.27
C ASP A 36 -1.38 17.98 6.98
N TRP A 37 -0.69 17.33 7.93
CA TRP A 37 0.51 17.86 8.56
C TRP A 37 1.66 18.10 7.56
N ALA A 38 1.89 17.15 6.65
CA ALA A 38 2.94 17.26 5.64
C ALA A 38 2.68 18.43 4.68
N TYR A 39 1.41 18.69 4.35
CA TYR A 39 0.99 19.83 3.56
C TYR A 39 1.29 21.16 4.26
N ILE A 40 0.95 21.27 5.56
CA ILE A 40 1.27 22.46 6.37
C ILE A 40 2.79 22.71 6.44
N LYS A 41 3.59 21.64 6.47
CA LYS A 41 5.05 21.69 6.50
C LYS A 41 5.70 21.85 5.12
N ASN A 42 4.94 21.93 4.05
CA ASN A 42 5.43 21.97 2.66
C ASN A 42 6.40 20.81 2.32
N LEU A 43 6.14 19.60 2.84
CA LEU A 43 6.95 18.42 2.54
C LEU A 43 6.59 17.86 1.16
N PRO A 44 7.57 17.35 0.39
CA PRO A 44 7.29 16.70 -0.89
C PRO A 44 6.50 15.41 -0.64
N LEU A 45 5.28 15.34 -1.19
CA LEU A 45 4.44 14.15 -1.12
C LEU A 45 4.67 13.28 -2.36
N PRO A 46 4.96 11.97 -2.20
CA PRO A 46 5.09 11.07 -3.34
C PRO A 46 3.75 10.90 -4.06
N PRO A 47 3.74 10.69 -5.39
CA PRO A 47 2.52 10.45 -6.14
C PRO A 47 1.86 9.14 -5.70
N LYS A 48 0.58 9.21 -5.32
CA LYS A 48 -0.18 8.05 -4.86
C LYS A 48 -0.39 7.03 -5.99
N PRO A 49 -0.02 5.75 -5.80
CA PRO A 49 -0.33 4.69 -6.76
C PRO A 49 -1.84 4.46 -6.90
N SER A 50 -2.25 3.94 -8.05
CA SER A 50 -3.65 3.57 -8.26
C SER A 50 -4.02 2.34 -7.44
N PHE A 51 -5.32 2.15 -7.19
CA PHE A 51 -5.82 0.95 -6.50
C PHE A 51 -5.37 -0.34 -7.20
N VAL A 52 -5.38 -0.36 -8.54
CA VAL A 52 -4.98 -1.53 -9.33
C VAL A 52 -3.48 -1.83 -9.14
N GLU A 53 -2.63 -0.81 -9.11
CA GLU A 53 -1.19 -0.97 -8.84
C GLU A 53 -0.96 -1.58 -7.45
N PHE A 54 -1.65 -1.07 -6.42
CA PHE A 54 -1.59 -1.65 -5.08
C PHE A 54 -2.11 -3.09 -5.04
N TYR A 55 -3.23 -3.37 -5.73
CA TYR A 55 -3.83 -4.69 -5.78
C TYR A 55 -2.89 -5.71 -6.42
N ILE A 56 -2.26 -5.37 -7.55
CA ILE A 56 -1.31 -6.26 -8.23
C ILE A 56 -0.12 -6.56 -7.31
N VAL A 57 0.44 -5.55 -6.64
CA VAL A 57 1.56 -5.75 -5.69
C VAL A 57 1.12 -6.60 -4.50
N TYR A 58 -0.06 -6.34 -3.93
CA TYR A 58 -0.65 -7.11 -2.84
C TYR A 58 -0.81 -8.58 -3.22
N VAL A 59 -1.46 -8.86 -4.35
CA VAL A 59 -1.71 -10.22 -4.84
C VAL A 59 -0.41 -10.92 -5.23
N SER A 60 0.54 -10.23 -5.86
CA SER A 60 1.84 -10.80 -6.23
C SER A 60 2.68 -11.22 -5.02
N SER A 61 2.43 -10.64 -3.85
CA SER A 61 3.09 -11.05 -2.61
C SER A 61 2.64 -12.45 -2.14
N PHE A 62 1.48 -12.93 -2.59
CA PHE A 62 0.99 -14.29 -2.29
C PHE A 62 1.49 -15.33 -3.30
N PHE A 63 1.75 -14.92 -4.54
CA PHE A 63 2.29 -15.80 -5.57
C PHE A 63 3.82 -15.80 -5.54
N LYS A 64 4.43 -16.84 -4.95
CA LYS A 64 5.88 -17.03 -4.95
C LYS A 64 6.42 -17.30 -6.37
N PHE A 65 7.74 -17.50 -6.47
CA PHE A 65 8.53 -17.69 -7.68
C PHE A 65 7.81 -18.51 -8.78
N PRO A 66 7.87 -18.11 -10.07
CA PRO A 66 8.61 -16.98 -10.64
C PRO A 66 7.80 -15.68 -10.75
N PHE A 67 6.47 -15.76 -10.73
CA PHE A 67 5.57 -14.62 -11.00
C PHE A 67 5.70 -13.49 -9.97
N GLY A 68 5.88 -13.82 -8.70
CA GLY A 68 6.11 -12.82 -7.65
C GLY A 68 7.40 -12.02 -7.83
N ILE A 69 8.45 -12.61 -8.42
CA ILE A 69 9.72 -11.89 -8.66
C ILE A 69 9.62 -10.99 -9.87
N ILE A 70 9.02 -11.48 -10.96
CA ILE A 70 8.81 -10.70 -12.18
C ILE A 70 7.97 -9.46 -11.88
N ILE A 71 6.86 -9.62 -11.15
CA ILE A 71 5.98 -8.49 -10.81
C ILE A 71 6.70 -7.45 -9.95
N GLN A 72 7.62 -7.84 -9.08
CA GLN A 72 8.41 -6.92 -8.26
C GLN A 72 9.41 -6.08 -9.05
N GLN A 73 9.83 -6.54 -10.23
CA GLN A 73 10.74 -5.81 -11.10
C GLN A 73 10.02 -4.80 -12.01
N LEU A 74 8.69 -4.92 -12.15
CA LEU A 74 7.88 -4.04 -12.99
C LEU A 74 7.84 -2.60 -12.45
N PRO A 75 7.73 -1.59 -13.34
CA PRO A 75 7.80 -0.17 -12.97
C PRO A 75 6.72 0.24 -11.96
N PHE A 76 5.51 -0.31 -12.04
CA PHE A 76 4.45 -0.02 -11.09
C PHE A 76 4.75 -0.57 -9.68
N SER A 77 5.43 -1.72 -9.56
CA SER A 77 5.79 -2.27 -8.25
C SER A 77 6.85 -1.41 -7.57
N LYS A 78 7.81 -0.90 -8.35
CA LYS A 78 8.80 0.08 -7.87
C LYS A 78 8.12 1.37 -7.40
N LYS A 79 7.15 1.88 -8.15
CA LYS A 79 6.34 3.07 -7.78
C LYS A 79 5.59 2.86 -6.47
N VAL A 80 4.89 1.73 -6.31
CA VAL A 80 4.16 1.39 -5.07
C VAL A 80 5.12 1.33 -3.88
N ARG A 81 6.23 0.60 -4.00
CA ARG A 81 7.24 0.49 -2.93
C ARG A 81 7.91 1.81 -2.59
N TYR A 82 8.12 2.67 -3.59
CA TYR A 82 8.65 4.01 -3.37
C TYR A 82 7.66 4.86 -2.56
N TYR A 83 6.39 4.89 -2.97
CA TYR A 83 5.33 5.57 -2.23
C TYR A 83 5.23 5.07 -0.78
N GLU A 84 5.22 3.75 -0.56
CA GLU A 84 5.17 3.16 0.79
C GLU A 84 6.36 3.58 1.66
N ARG A 85 7.57 3.63 1.09
CA ARG A 85 8.77 4.08 1.82
C ARG A 85 8.70 5.55 2.21
N GLU A 86 8.40 6.42 1.25
CA GLU A 86 8.34 7.86 1.48
C GLU A 86 7.23 8.21 2.48
N MET A 87 6.04 7.63 2.32
CA MET A 87 4.93 7.82 3.27
C MET A 87 5.29 7.33 4.68
N LYS A 88 6.02 6.21 4.81
CA LYS A 88 6.49 5.73 6.10
C LYS A 88 7.46 6.71 6.76
N LEU A 89 8.40 7.27 6.00
CA LEU A 89 9.34 8.28 6.52
C LEU A 89 8.61 9.54 7.01
N ILE A 90 7.62 10.02 6.27
CA ILE A 90 6.80 11.18 6.66
C ILE A 90 5.99 10.84 7.92
N PHE A 91 5.40 9.65 7.98
CA PHE A 91 4.64 9.18 9.14
C PHE A 91 5.49 9.05 10.41
N ASP A 92 6.71 8.53 10.29
CA ASP A 92 7.62 8.41 11.43
C ASP A 92 8.04 9.79 11.95
N LYS A 93 8.31 10.75 11.05
CA LYS A 93 8.58 12.16 11.44
C LYS A 93 7.39 12.79 12.16
N TRP A 94 6.18 12.60 11.62
CA TRP A 94 4.96 13.11 12.23
C TRP A 94 4.72 12.53 13.63
N ASN A 95 4.93 11.23 13.80
CA ASN A 95 4.81 10.58 15.12
C ASN A 95 5.85 11.08 16.11
N LEU A 96 7.10 11.30 15.69
CA LEU A 96 8.14 11.85 16.55
C LEU A 96 7.80 13.27 17.02
N GLU A 97 7.28 14.13 16.15
CA GLU A 97 6.79 15.46 16.56
C GLU A 97 5.62 15.36 17.54
N LYS A 98 4.68 14.44 17.28
CA LYS A 98 3.53 14.21 18.17
C LYS A 98 3.98 13.79 19.56
N ILE A 99 4.93 12.88 19.67
CA ILE A 99 5.50 12.43 20.96
C ILE A 99 6.20 13.59 21.67
N LYS A 100 7.02 14.38 20.95
CA LYS A 100 7.70 15.56 21.52
C LYS A 100 6.72 16.57 22.12
N LYS A 101 5.56 16.79 21.48
CA LYS A 101 4.50 17.68 21.98
C LYS A 101 3.73 17.15 23.18
N ILE A 102 3.83 15.85 23.50
CA ILE A 102 3.18 15.25 24.68
C ILE A 102 4.09 15.33 25.91
N ILE A 103 5.41 15.32 25.69
CA ILE A 103 6.43 15.30 26.76
C ILE A 103 6.76 16.72 27.24
N ASN A 104 6.63 17.74 26.38
CA ASN A 104 6.73 19.16 26.74
C ASN A 104 5.35 19.74 27.07
#